data_AF-A0A699I7I0-F1
#
_entry.id   AF-A0A699I7I0-F1
#
_cell.length_a   1.000
_cell.length_b   1.000
_cell.length_c   1.000
_cell.angle_alpha   90.00
_cell.angle_beta   90.00
_cell.angle_gamma   90.00
#
_symmetry.space_group_name_H-M   'P 1'
#
loop_
_entity.id
_entity.type
_entity.pdbx_description
1 polymer ?
#
loop_
_entity_poly.entity_id
_entity_poly.type
_entity_poly.pdbx_seq_one_letter_code
_entity_poly.pdbx_strand_id
1 'polypeptide(L)'
;MTRPVFVDGIIYWSTRDSFILSFDLKSDKFGEVSIPERFVRTYGLRVTKVNGSLGLLECNKEGEIWVCGVWIRKDHVNNPFTKIYTVKVEGKSVFFKVLGFRNNGEVIIEMEDDDFEKSQIEVYEPSSGRINSVGISGERLTFCAWSYMETLLLLDQSNSIIHG
;
A
#
# COMPACT_ATOMS: atom_id res chain seq x y z
N MET A 1 -7.23 -4.68 -10.36
CA MET A 1 -7.92 -3.56 -9.69
C MET A 1 -7.00 -3.06 -8.58
N THR A 2 -6.84 -1.77 -8.41
CA THR A 2 -6.01 -1.16 -7.35
C THR A 2 -6.75 -1.29 -6.02
N ARG A 3 -6.04 -1.61 -4.94
CA ARG A 3 -6.65 -1.78 -3.61
C ARG A 3 -6.89 -0.41 -2.99
N PRO A 4 -8.09 -0.11 -2.44
CA PRO A 4 -8.30 1.11 -1.70
C PRO A 4 -7.54 1.08 -0.38
N VAL A 5 -7.17 2.26 0.11
CA VAL A 5 -6.41 2.47 1.34
C VAL A 5 -7.15 3.46 2.22
N PHE A 6 -7.25 3.18 3.51
CA PHE A 6 -7.89 4.06 4.47
C PHE A 6 -6.85 4.81 5.33
N VAL A 7 -6.90 6.13 5.29
CA VAL A 7 -6.07 7.03 6.09
C VAL A 7 -6.95 8.15 6.63
N ASP A 8 -6.99 8.29 7.96
CA ASP A 8 -7.61 9.40 8.68
C ASP A 8 -9.06 9.75 8.23
N GLY A 9 -9.91 8.73 8.06
CA GLY A 9 -11.31 8.94 7.66
C GLY A 9 -11.53 9.03 6.16
N ILE A 10 -10.48 8.92 5.35
CA ILE A 10 -10.54 9.06 3.89
C ILE A 10 -10.11 7.75 3.22
N ILE A 11 -10.89 7.33 2.23
CA ILE A 11 -10.58 6.18 1.38
C ILE A 11 -9.90 6.69 0.12
N TYR A 12 -8.75 6.13 -0.22
CA TYR A 12 -7.95 6.48 -1.40
C TYR A 12 -7.80 5.29 -2.34
N TRP A 13 -7.86 5.51 -3.65
CA TRP A 13 -7.53 4.48 -4.65
C TRP A 13 -6.94 5.11 -5.90
N SER A 14 -6.00 4.40 -6.55
CA SER A 14 -5.45 4.85 -7.83
C SER A 14 -6.32 4.40 -9.01
N THR A 15 -6.45 5.22 -10.04
CA THR A 15 -7.13 4.89 -11.29
C THR A 15 -6.13 4.33 -12.32
N ARG A 16 -6.62 3.86 -13.48
CA ARG A 16 -5.76 3.39 -14.57
C ARG A 16 -4.87 4.49 -15.15
N ASP A 17 -5.33 5.74 -15.09
CA ASP A 17 -4.61 6.91 -15.63
C ASP A 17 -3.66 7.54 -14.60
N SER A 18 -3.36 6.81 -13.50
CA SER A 18 -2.47 7.24 -12.42
C SER A 18 -2.99 8.41 -11.56
N PHE A 19 -4.27 8.75 -11.65
CA PHE A 19 -4.89 9.66 -10.66
C PHE A 19 -5.11 8.93 -9.34
N ILE A 20 -5.10 9.67 -8.24
CA ILE A 20 -5.53 9.18 -6.94
C ILE A 20 -6.86 9.85 -6.62
N LEU A 21 -7.91 9.05 -6.52
CA LEU A 21 -9.20 9.52 -6.04
C LEU A 21 -9.28 9.33 -4.53
N SER A 22 -10.03 10.22 -3.89
CA SER A 22 -10.32 10.17 -2.47
C SER A 22 -11.82 10.24 -2.22
N PHE A 23 -12.28 9.60 -1.15
CA PHE A 23 -13.63 9.73 -0.63
C PHE A 23 -13.57 9.96 0.88
N ASP A 24 -14.04 11.13 1.32
CA ASP A 24 -14.08 11.52 2.72
C ASP A 24 -15.37 11.02 3.37
N LEU A 25 -15.25 10.09 4.33
CA LEU A 25 -16.39 9.48 5.01
C LEU A 25 -17.18 10.46 5.90
N LYS A 26 -16.56 11.56 6.34
CA LYS A 26 -17.21 12.55 7.20
C LYS A 26 -18.03 13.53 6.38
N SER A 27 -17.49 13.97 5.25
CA SER A 27 -18.13 14.98 4.41
C SER A 27 -18.94 14.41 3.26
N ASP A 28 -18.85 13.10 3.01
CA ASP A 28 -19.51 12.37 1.91
C ASP A 28 -19.16 12.97 0.54
N LYS A 29 -17.87 13.29 0.35
CA LYS A 29 -17.37 13.97 -0.85
C LYS A 29 -16.22 13.22 -1.50
N PHE A 30 -16.28 13.18 -2.83
CA PHE A 30 -15.16 12.77 -3.66
C PHE A 30 -14.16 13.91 -3.81
N GLY A 31 -12.90 13.54 -3.95
CA GLY A 31 -11.81 14.46 -4.25
C GLY A 31 -10.75 13.78 -5.11
N GLU A 32 -9.80 14.57 -5.56
CA GLU A 32 -8.63 14.12 -6.31
C GLU A 32 -7.37 14.56 -5.56
N VAL A 33 -6.40 13.65 -5.47
CA VAL A 33 -5.10 13.89 -4.87
C VAL A 33 -4.07 14.08 -5.97
N SER A 34 -3.43 15.24 -5.95
CA SER A 34 -2.32 15.58 -6.85
C SER A 34 -1.17 14.59 -6.68
N ILE A 35 -0.67 14.07 -7.81
CA ILE A 35 0.57 13.30 -7.87
C ILE A 35 1.66 14.12 -8.56
N PRO A 36 2.94 13.92 -8.21
CA PRO A 36 4.04 14.51 -8.97
C PRO A 36 3.98 14.15 -10.46
N GLU A 37 4.26 15.11 -11.33
CA GLU A 37 4.11 14.99 -12.80
C GLU A 37 4.83 13.76 -13.38
N ARG A 38 5.99 13.42 -12.81
CA ARG A 38 6.78 12.24 -13.19
C ARG A 38 6.03 10.90 -13.06
N PHE A 39 4.97 10.86 -12.26
CA PHE A 39 4.15 9.66 -12.04
C PHE A 39 2.90 9.61 -12.94
N VAL A 40 2.63 10.68 -13.69
CA VAL A 40 1.46 10.74 -14.56
C VAL A 40 1.65 9.71 -15.67
N ARG A 41 0.67 8.81 -15.83
CA ARG A 41 0.71 7.67 -16.76
C ARG A 41 1.79 6.63 -16.46
N THR A 42 2.33 6.60 -15.24
CA THR A 42 3.20 5.51 -14.79
C THR A 42 2.38 4.26 -14.48
N TYR A 43 2.54 3.22 -15.30
CA TYR A 43 1.93 1.92 -15.02
C TYR A 43 2.48 1.35 -13.71
N GLY A 44 1.58 0.85 -12.86
CA GLY A 44 1.95 0.16 -11.63
C GLY A 44 2.07 1.03 -10.38
N LEU A 45 1.74 2.32 -10.44
CA LEU A 45 1.64 3.18 -9.26
C LEU A 45 0.52 2.68 -8.32
N ARG A 46 0.87 2.28 -7.10
CA ARG A 46 -0.09 1.79 -6.10
C ARG A 46 -0.17 2.72 -4.90
N VAL A 47 -1.39 3.04 -4.47
CA VAL A 47 -1.62 3.67 -3.17
C VAL A 47 -1.33 2.68 -2.04
N THR A 48 -0.80 3.19 -0.93
CA THR A 48 -0.51 2.39 0.27
C THR A 48 -0.62 3.25 1.53
N LYS A 49 -0.58 2.63 2.70
CA LYS A 49 -0.49 3.30 4.01
C LYS A 49 0.88 3.01 4.60
N VAL A 50 1.60 4.07 4.96
CA VAL A 50 2.93 3.97 5.60
C VAL A 50 2.91 4.80 6.87
N ASN A 51 3.09 4.16 8.03
CA ASN A 51 3.14 4.83 9.34
C ASN A 51 1.99 5.82 9.58
N GLY A 52 0.76 5.44 9.19
CA GLY A 52 -0.41 6.29 9.33
C GLY A 52 -0.67 7.22 8.13
N SER A 53 0.34 7.56 7.34
CA SER A 53 0.21 8.51 6.22
C SER A 53 -0.17 7.85 4.89
N LEU A 54 -0.76 8.64 3.99
CA LEU A 54 -0.97 8.26 2.60
C LEU A 54 0.39 8.13 1.89
N GLY A 55 0.60 7.00 1.24
CA GLY A 55 1.82 6.72 0.49
C GLY A 55 1.57 6.20 -0.91
N LEU A 56 2.64 6.20 -1.71
CA LEU A 56 2.71 5.61 -3.04
C LEU A 56 3.87 4.63 -3.14
N LEU A 57 3.61 3.57 -3.89
CA LEU A 57 4.61 2.61 -4.36
C LEU A 57 4.82 2.81 -5.84
N GLU A 58 6.03 3.22 -6.19
CA GLU A 58 6.54 3.26 -7.57
C GLU A 58 7.44 2.03 -7.73
N CYS A 59 6.97 1.00 -8.43
CA CYS A 59 7.72 -0.23 -8.63
C CYS A 59 8.06 -0.44 -10.10
N ASN A 60 9.34 -0.61 -10.41
CA ASN A 60 9.86 -0.83 -11.75
C ASN A 60 11.05 -1.80 -11.71
N LYS A 61 11.43 -2.34 -12.87
CA LYS A 61 12.67 -3.09 -13.01
C LYS A 61 13.84 -2.13 -13.27
N GLU A 62 14.96 -2.36 -12.58
CA GLU A 62 16.28 -1.80 -12.88
C GLU A 62 17.18 -2.96 -13.32
N GLY A 63 17.27 -3.17 -14.64
CA GLY A 63 17.83 -4.41 -15.19
C GLY A 63 16.93 -5.61 -14.84
N GLU A 64 17.52 -6.64 -14.24
CA GLU A 64 16.78 -7.84 -13.80
C GLU A 64 16.22 -7.75 -12.37
N ILE A 65 16.47 -6.64 -11.67
CA ILE A 65 16.09 -6.46 -10.26
C ILE A 65 14.86 -5.57 -10.18
N TRP A 66 13.84 -6.00 -9.43
CA TRP A 66 12.74 -5.12 -9.07
C TRP A 66 13.16 -4.12 -8.00
N VAL A 67 12.72 -2.88 -8.17
CA VAL A 67 13.00 -1.78 -7.26
C VAL A 67 11.67 -1.07 -6.99
N CYS A 68 11.39 -0.81 -5.71
CA CYS A 68 10.16 -0.12 -5.31
C CYS A 68 10.49 1.13 -4.49
N GLY A 69 10.26 2.31 -5.06
CA GLY A 69 10.29 3.57 -4.34
C GLY A 69 9.08 3.71 -3.43
N VAL A 70 9.33 4.04 -2.16
CA VAL A 70 8.27 4.36 -1.18
C VAL A 70 8.21 5.86 -1.00
N TRP A 71 7.03 6.42 -1.25
CA TRP A 71 6.75 7.84 -1.19
C TRP A 71 5.65 8.10 -0.18
N ILE A 72 5.76 9.19 0.60
CA ILE A 72 4.71 9.59 1.53
C ILE A 72 4.33 11.05 1.33
N ARG A 73 3.11 11.35 1.75
CA ARG A 73 2.62 12.72 1.93
C ARG A 73 2.20 12.86 3.39
N LYS A 74 2.81 13.81 4.10
CA LYS A 74 2.64 13.96 5.57
C LYS A 74 1.37 14.69 5.98
N ASP A 75 0.66 15.33 5.05
CA ASP A 75 -0.45 16.23 5.34
C ASP A 75 -1.52 16.25 4.23
N HIS A 76 -2.75 16.59 4.62
CA HIS A 76 -3.90 16.69 3.72
C HIS A 76 -3.88 17.95 2.83
N VAL A 77 -3.02 18.94 3.14
CA VAL A 77 -2.80 20.14 2.32
C VAL A 77 -1.83 19.80 1.20
N ASN A 78 -1.93 20.47 0.04
CA ASN A 78 -1.33 20.20 -1.29
C ASN A 78 0.19 19.90 -1.40
N ASN A 79 0.82 19.30 -0.41
CA ASN A 79 2.20 18.91 -0.46
C ASN A 79 2.43 17.76 -1.43
N PRO A 80 3.56 17.81 -2.16
CA PRO A 80 3.95 16.74 -3.04
C PRO A 80 4.33 15.49 -2.23
N PHE A 81 4.19 14.34 -2.87
CA PHE A 81 4.77 13.09 -2.36
C PHE A 81 6.29 13.19 -2.33
N THR A 82 6.90 12.75 -1.22
CA THR A 82 8.35 12.74 -1.02
C THR A 82 8.84 11.31 -0.86
N LYS A 83 9.95 10.95 -1.54
CA LYS A 83 10.55 9.63 -1.39
C LYS A 83 11.19 9.54 -0.02
N ILE A 84 10.89 8.47 0.72
CA ILE A 84 11.53 8.23 2.01
C ILE A 84 12.61 7.16 1.92
N TYR A 85 12.40 6.12 1.12
CA TYR A 85 13.40 5.09 0.85
C TYR A 85 13.05 4.31 -0.40
N THR A 86 13.97 3.43 -0.79
CA THR A 86 13.81 2.46 -1.86
C THR A 86 13.90 1.06 -1.27
N VAL A 87 12.94 0.20 -1.59
CA VAL A 87 13.01 -1.24 -1.33
C VAL A 87 13.71 -1.89 -2.51
N LYS A 88 14.88 -2.47 -2.26
CA LYS A 88 15.70 -3.19 -3.23
C LYS A 88 16.34 -4.36 -2.51
N VAL A 89 16.27 -5.54 -3.09
CA VAL A 89 16.95 -6.73 -2.60
C VAL A 89 18.06 -7.08 -3.57
N GLU A 90 19.30 -7.01 -3.12
CA GLU A 90 20.47 -7.31 -3.95
C GLU A 90 20.78 -8.80 -3.98
N GLY A 91 21.32 -9.28 -5.11
CA GLY A 91 21.89 -10.62 -5.20
C GLY A 91 20.93 -11.76 -5.51
N LYS A 92 19.63 -11.51 -5.68
CA LYS A 92 18.68 -12.51 -6.19
C LYS A 92 17.53 -11.88 -6.98
N SER A 93 17.20 -12.45 -8.13
CA SER A 93 16.07 -12.07 -9.01
C SER A 93 14.71 -12.53 -8.47
N VAL A 94 14.51 -12.40 -7.15
CA VAL A 94 13.39 -13.00 -6.41
C VAL A 94 12.45 -11.95 -5.82
N PHE A 95 12.88 -10.70 -5.62
CA PHE A 95 11.94 -9.69 -5.11
C PHE A 95 10.86 -9.42 -6.16
N PHE A 96 9.61 -9.75 -5.85
CA PHE A 96 8.51 -9.63 -6.79
C PHE A 96 7.69 -8.36 -6.56
N LYS A 97 7.18 -8.15 -5.35
CA LYS A 97 6.41 -6.94 -5.02
C LYS A 97 6.39 -6.64 -3.52
N VAL A 98 6.19 -5.36 -3.20
CA VAL A 98 5.70 -4.93 -1.88
C VAL A 98 4.22 -5.28 -1.74
N LEU A 99 3.89 -6.03 -0.69
CA LEU A 99 2.54 -6.42 -0.31
C LEU A 99 1.89 -5.39 0.64
N GLY A 100 2.67 -4.77 1.51
CA GLY A 100 2.18 -3.79 2.49
C GLY A 100 3.24 -3.43 3.53
N PHE A 101 2.80 -2.78 4.61
CA PHE A 101 3.66 -2.30 5.69
C PHE A 101 3.10 -2.74 7.05
N ARG A 102 3.99 -3.07 7.97
CA ARG A 102 3.66 -3.27 9.38
C ARG A 102 3.64 -1.92 10.11
N ASN A 103 3.00 -1.89 11.28
CA ASN A 103 2.88 -0.68 12.09
C ASN A 103 4.23 -0.11 12.58
N ASN A 104 5.27 -0.94 12.65
CA ASN A 104 6.64 -0.54 12.99
C ASN A 104 7.46 -0.03 11.79
N GLY A 105 6.86 0.06 10.60
CA GLY A 105 7.53 0.51 9.37
C GLY A 105 8.27 -0.58 8.59
N GLU A 106 8.30 -1.82 9.08
CA GLU A 106 8.81 -2.95 8.29
C GLU A 106 7.93 -3.19 7.05
N VAL A 107 8.58 -3.63 5.97
CA VAL A 107 7.92 -3.85 4.68
C VAL A 107 7.64 -5.33 4.51
N ILE A 108 6.39 -5.66 4.15
CA ILE A 108 6.01 -7.02 3.79
C ILE A 108 6.24 -7.16 2.29
N ILE A 109 7.11 -8.09 1.90
CA ILE A 109 7.48 -8.33 0.51
C ILE A 109 7.17 -9.77 0.10
N GLU A 110 6.85 -9.96 -1.19
CA GLU A 110 6.78 -11.27 -1.82
C GLU A 110 8.10 -11.54 -2.53
N MET A 111 8.70 -12.70 -2.23
CA MET A 111 9.94 -13.18 -2.80
C MET A 111 9.67 -14.48 -3.55
N GLU A 112 9.93 -14.50 -4.85
CA GLU A 112 9.87 -15.67 -5.72
C GLU A 112 10.97 -16.67 -5.37
N ASP A 113 10.77 -17.95 -5.67
CA ASP A 113 11.84 -18.94 -5.72
C ASP A 113 12.54 -18.94 -7.08
N ASP A 114 13.61 -19.71 -7.19
CA ASP A 114 14.47 -19.74 -8.39
C ASP A 114 13.75 -20.33 -9.62
N ASP A 115 12.67 -21.11 -9.43
CA ASP A 115 11.86 -21.70 -10.51
C ASP A 115 10.61 -20.87 -10.85
N PHE A 116 10.35 -19.78 -10.14
CA PHE A 116 9.21 -18.87 -10.34
C PHE A 116 7.84 -19.55 -10.24
N GLU A 117 7.73 -20.67 -9.52
CA GLU A 117 6.47 -21.37 -9.30
C GLU A 117 5.86 -21.01 -7.93
N LYS A 118 6.71 -20.77 -6.93
CA LYS A 118 6.24 -20.40 -5.59
C LYS A 118 6.79 -19.05 -5.19
N SER A 119 6.26 -18.57 -4.08
CA SER A 119 6.78 -17.39 -3.42
C SER A 119 6.66 -17.54 -1.92
N GLN A 120 7.43 -16.72 -1.22
CA GLN A 120 7.43 -16.61 0.22
C GLN A 120 7.14 -15.17 0.61
N ILE A 121 6.39 -15.01 1.70
CA ILE A 121 6.27 -13.71 2.35
C ILE A 121 7.50 -13.53 3.23
N GLU A 122 8.15 -12.39 3.07
CA GLU A 122 9.33 -12.00 3.82
C GLU A 122 9.15 -10.59 4.40
N VAL A 123 9.89 -10.29 5.46
CA VAL A 123 9.86 -8.99 6.13
C VAL A 123 11.18 -8.28 5.90
N TYR A 124 11.11 -7.13 5.23
CA TYR A 124 12.26 -6.29 4.92
C TYR A 124 12.32 -5.09 5.88
N GLU A 125 13.46 -4.91 6.53
CA GLU A 125 13.76 -3.75 7.38
C GLU A 125 14.46 -2.66 6.55
N PRO A 126 13.80 -1.51 6.27
CA PRO A 126 14.35 -0.50 5.36
C PRO A 126 15.67 0.11 5.78
N SER A 127 15.93 0.23 7.08
CA SER A 127 17.11 0.89 7.62
C SER A 127 18.37 0.03 7.51
N SER A 128 18.23 -1.29 7.61
CA SER A 128 19.37 -2.23 7.60
C SER A 128 19.46 -3.02 6.30
N GLY A 129 18.39 -3.07 5.50
CA GLY A 129 18.25 -3.96 4.35
C GLY A 129 18.06 -5.43 4.72
N ARG A 130 17.91 -5.75 6.01
CA ARG A 130 17.76 -7.12 6.50
C ARG A 130 16.41 -7.70 6.09
N ILE A 131 16.43 -8.98 5.75
CA ILE A 131 15.25 -9.77 5.42
C ILE A 131 15.07 -10.86 6.47
N ASN A 132 13.85 -11.03 6.95
CA ASN A 132 13.47 -12.06 7.92
C ASN A 132 12.27 -12.85 7.40
N SER A 133 12.40 -14.18 7.43
CA SER A 133 11.32 -15.08 7.04
C SER A 133 10.23 -15.15 8.09
N VAL A 134 8.98 -15.20 7.61
CA VAL A 134 7.80 -15.42 8.44
C VAL A 134 7.23 -16.83 8.29
N GLY A 135 7.86 -17.68 7.47
CA GLY A 135 7.45 -19.07 7.27
C GLY A 135 6.16 -19.25 6.47
N ILE A 136 5.77 -18.25 5.68
CA ILE A 136 4.57 -18.30 4.83
C ILE A 136 5.03 -18.48 3.38
N SER A 137 4.65 -19.60 2.77
CA SER A 137 4.93 -19.93 1.37
C SER A 137 3.65 -20.37 0.65
N GLY A 138 3.65 -20.25 -0.67
CA GLY A 138 2.44 -20.43 -1.48
C GLY A 138 2.71 -20.20 -2.95
N GLU A 139 1.68 -20.38 -3.75
CA GLU A 139 1.75 -20.15 -5.19
C GLU A 139 2.02 -18.67 -5.49
N ARG A 140 2.89 -18.43 -6.47
CA ARG A 140 3.25 -17.09 -6.92
C ARG A 140 2.03 -16.25 -7.28
N LEU A 141 2.09 -14.93 -7.08
CA LEU A 141 1.04 -13.96 -7.42
C LEU A 141 -0.22 -14.02 -6.55
N THR A 142 -0.41 -15.08 -5.74
CA THR A 142 -1.62 -15.25 -4.93
C THR A 142 -1.62 -14.41 -3.66
N PHE A 143 -0.45 -13.97 -3.20
CA PHE A 143 -0.33 -13.26 -1.93
C PHE A 143 -0.92 -11.86 -1.94
N CYS A 144 -1.54 -11.55 -0.81
CA CYS A 144 -2.10 -10.26 -0.52
C CYS A 144 -2.06 -9.94 0.97
N ALA A 145 -1.76 -8.68 1.28
CA ALA A 145 -1.86 -8.14 2.62
C ALA A 145 -2.86 -6.99 2.62
N TRP A 146 -3.67 -6.91 3.66
CA TRP A 146 -4.61 -5.81 3.88
C TRP A 146 -4.36 -5.17 5.23
N SER A 147 -4.47 -3.85 5.29
CA SER A 147 -4.60 -3.16 6.57
C SER A 147 -6.00 -3.43 7.10
N TYR A 148 -6.08 -4.04 8.28
CA TYR A 148 -7.33 -4.18 9.01
C TYR A 148 -7.73 -2.83 9.59
N MET A 149 -9.02 -2.50 9.50
CA MET A 149 -9.63 -1.33 10.14
C MET A 149 -10.85 -1.83 10.91
N GLU A 150 -10.89 -1.57 12.21
CA GLU A 150 -12.11 -1.76 12.99
C GLU A 150 -13.13 -0.68 12.63
N THR A 151 -14.34 -1.07 12.25
CA THR A 151 -15.47 -0.15 12.17
C THR A 151 -16.31 -0.31 13.43
N LEU A 152 -16.30 0.69 14.30
CA LEU A 152 -17.26 0.81 15.39
C LEU A 152 -18.63 1.19 14.80
N LEU A 153 -19.36 0.21 14.29
CA LEU A 153 -20.79 0.36 14.03
C LEU A 153 -21.51 0.15 15.36
N LEU A 154 -22.04 1.23 15.95
CA LEU A 154 -23.02 1.11 17.03
C LEU A 154 -24.29 0.46 16.45
N LEU A 155 -24.50 -0.81 16.76
CA LEU A 155 -25.67 -1.61 16.36
C LEU A 155 -26.93 -1.29 17.18
N ASP A 156 -26.90 -0.30 18.06
CA ASP A 156 -28.06 0.07 18.88
C ASP A 156 -28.75 1.34 18.36
N GLN A 157 -29.65 1.12 17.40
CA GLN A 157 -30.85 1.93 17.28
C GLN A 157 -32.04 0.98 17.48
N SER A 158 -32.35 0.67 18.74
CA SER A 158 -33.69 0.24 19.07
C SER A 158 -34.68 1.33 18.63
N ASN A 159 -35.39 1.09 17.53
CA ASN A 159 -36.58 1.84 17.14
C ASN A 159 -37.65 1.65 18.22
N SER A 160 -37.59 2.43 19.30
CA SER A 160 -38.72 2.59 20.21
C SER A 160 -39.57 3.76 19.75
N ILE A 161 -40.41 3.52 18.75
CA ILE A 161 -41.63 4.30 18.59
C ILE A 161 -42.68 3.62 19.47
N ILE A 162 -42.95 4.21 20.64
CA ILE A 162 -44.15 3.89 21.42
C ILE A 162 -45.24 4.87 20.95
N HIS A 163 -46.24 4.35 20.24
CA HIS A 163 -47.55 4.99 20.13
C HIS A 163 -48.59 4.02 20.67
N GLY A 164 -49.08 4.33 21.87
CA GLY A 164 -50.34 3.86 22.43
C GLY A 164 -51.21 5.07 22.74
#